data_AF-A0A6V6YRJ3-F1
#
_entry.id   AF-A0A6V6YRJ3-F1
#
_cell.length_a   1.000
_cell.length_b   1.000
_cell.length_c   1.000
_cell.angle_alpha   90.00
_cell.angle_beta   90.00
_cell.angle_gamma   90.00
#
_symmetry.space_group_name_H-M   'P 1'
#
loop_
_entity.id
_entity.type
_entity.pdbx_description
1 polymer ?
#
loop_
_entity_poly.entity_id
_entity_poly.type
_entity_poly.pdbx_seq_one_letter_code
_entity_poly.pdbx_strand_id
1 'polypeptide(L)'
;MKKIEIKELEIIFFKIIEKLKSEGCDELTFDDDFYRIIPTEKWDSYEEDIIHEASLFDDLDSVKLLKNDSTRILTYVDFDRVASILRAISQKNNPIL
;
A
#
# COMPACT_ATOMS: atom_id res chain seq x y z
N MET A 1 -25.36 1.01 5.19
CA MET A 1 -24.24 1.81 4.65
C MET A 1 -23.34 2.21 5.80
N LYS A 2 -22.06 1.88 5.76
CA LYS A 2 -21.06 2.35 6.73
C LYS A 2 -20.43 3.63 6.18
N LYS A 3 -20.05 4.56 7.08
CA LYS A 3 -19.37 5.81 6.74
C LYS A 3 -18.06 5.88 7.53
N ILE A 4 -17.09 6.60 6.98
CA ILE A 4 -15.85 6.96 7.65
C ILE A 4 -15.58 8.43 7.34
N GLU A 5 -15.26 9.21 8.37
CA GLU A 5 -14.85 10.60 8.23
C GLU A 5 -13.38 10.68 7.83
N ILE A 6 -12.99 11.72 7.08
CA ILE A 6 -11.58 11.94 6.71
C ILE A 6 -10.68 12.03 7.95
N LYS A 7 -11.20 12.62 9.03
CA LYS A 7 -10.49 12.69 10.31
C LYS A 7 -10.26 11.32 10.95
N GLU A 8 -11.21 10.40 10.80
CA GLU A 8 -11.03 9.03 11.30
C GLU A 8 -9.95 8.31 10.47
N LEU A 9 -9.93 8.52 9.16
CA LEU A 9 -8.91 7.97 8.27
C LEU A 9 -7.50 8.49 8.62
N GLU A 10 -7.38 9.80 8.90
CA GLU A 10 -6.13 10.42 9.38
C GLU A 10 -5.62 9.75 10.66
N ILE A 11 -6.50 9.54 11.65
CA ILE A 11 -6.17 8.86 12.90
C ILE A 11 -5.71 7.41 12.66
N ILE A 12 -6.36 6.70 11.72
CA ILE A 12 -5.98 5.33 11.36
C ILE A 12 -4.57 5.29 10.75
N PHE A 13 -4.28 6.15 9.79
CA PHE A 13 -2.93 6.24 9.20
C PHE A 13 -1.89 6.56 10.26
N PHE A 14 -2.17 7.50 11.17
CA PHE A 14 -1.27 7.82 12.26
C PHE A 14 -0.95 6.60 13.14
N LYS A 15 -1.98 5.82 13.53
CA LYS A 15 -1.79 4.60 14.32
C LYS A 15 -0.98 3.52 13.61
N ILE A 16 -1.14 3.38 12.28
CA ILE A 16 -0.32 2.45 11.49
C ILE A 16 1.15 2.85 11.57
N ILE A 17 1.46 4.14 11.42
CA ILE A 17 2.83 4.64 11.52
C ILE A 17 3.39 4.49 12.94
N GLU A 18 2.60 4.76 13.98
CA GLU A 18 3.01 4.53 15.38
C GLU A 18 3.34 3.06 15.65
N LYS A 19 2.54 2.14 15.12
CA LYS A 19 2.79 0.70 15.24
C LYS A 19 4.16 0.34 14.67
N LEU A 20 4.47 0.78 13.44
CA LEU A 20 5.77 0.54 12.81
C LEU A 20 6.93 1.10 13.64
N LYS A 21 6.81 2.33 14.12
CA LYS A 21 7.83 2.94 14.98
C LYS A 21 8.02 2.19 16.30
N SER A 22 6.93 1.71 16.90
CA SER A 22 6.98 0.97 18.17
C SER A 22 7.69 -0.39 18.06
N GLU A 23 7.76 -0.96 16.86
CA GLU A 23 8.49 -2.19 16.56
C GLU A 23 9.96 -1.94 16.19
N GLY A 24 10.41 -0.68 16.26
CA GLY A 24 11.78 -0.30 15.88
C GLY A 24 12.02 -0.29 14.38
N CYS A 25 10.96 -0.24 13.56
CA CYS A 25 11.08 -0.13 12.10
C CYS A 25 11.32 1.32 11.70
N ASP A 26 12.57 1.77 11.76
CA ASP A 26 12.99 3.05 11.17
C ASP A 26 13.11 2.98 9.65
N GLU A 27 13.38 1.79 9.12
CA GLU A 27 13.43 1.47 7.69
C GLU A 27 12.76 0.12 7.43
N LEU A 28 12.11 0.03 6.26
CA LEU A 28 11.48 -1.19 5.78
C LEU A 28 12.23 -1.66 4.53
N THR A 29 12.68 -2.91 4.55
CA THR A 29 13.28 -3.56 3.38
C THR A 29 12.26 -4.47 2.70
N PHE A 30 12.31 -4.54 1.37
CA PHE A 30 11.46 -5.40 0.57
C PHE A 30 12.36 -6.27 -0.30
N ASP A 31 12.16 -7.59 -0.21
CA ASP A 31 12.99 -8.57 -0.91
C ASP A 31 12.36 -9.00 -2.24
N ASP A 32 11.03 -8.92 -2.33
CA ASP A 32 10.24 -9.25 -3.51
C ASP A 32 9.72 -7.96 -4.18
N ASP A 33 9.88 -7.87 -5.50
CA ASP A 33 9.40 -6.74 -6.29
C ASP A 33 7.96 -6.96 -6.76
N PHE A 34 7.66 -8.14 -7.29
CA PHE A 34 6.39 -8.35 -7.99
C PHE A 34 5.26 -8.75 -7.05
N TYR A 35 4.09 -8.13 -7.25
CA TYR A 35 2.86 -8.52 -6.60
C TYR A 35 1.71 -8.64 -7.61
N ARG A 36 0.74 -9.51 -7.29
CA ARG A 36 -0.46 -9.67 -8.11
C ARG A 36 -1.42 -8.50 -7.91
N ILE A 37 -1.81 -7.87 -9.01
CA ILE A 37 -2.92 -6.93 -9.09
C ILE A 37 -4.18 -7.67 -9.51
N ILE A 38 -5.25 -7.43 -8.76
CA ILE A 38 -6.61 -7.84 -9.12
C ILE A 38 -7.31 -6.59 -9.68
N PRO A 39 -7.77 -6.61 -10.95
CA PRO A 39 -8.61 -5.56 -11.50
C PRO A 39 -9.83 -5.27 -10.62
N THR A 40 -10.21 -4.00 -10.50
CA THR A 40 -11.26 -3.54 -9.58
C THR A 40 -12.59 -4.27 -9.78
N GLU A 41 -12.97 -4.53 -11.02
CA GLU A 41 -14.19 -5.25 -11.38
C GLU A 41 -14.18 -6.74 -10.98
N LYS A 42 -13.03 -7.25 -10.54
CA LYS A 42 -12.82 -8.64 -10.14
C LYS A 42 -12.56 -8.81 -8.64
N TRP A 43 -12.52 -7.73 -7.84
CA TRP A 43 -12.25 -7.84 -6.40
C TRP A 43 -13.25 -8.73 -5.64
N ASP A 44 -14.50 -8.76 -6.08
CA ASP A 44 -15.57 -9.56 -5.48
C ASP A 44 -15.76 -10.93 -6.19
N SER A 45 -14.97 -11.23 -7.21
CA SER A 45 -15.04 -12.47 -7.98
C SER A 45 -13.92 -13.43 -7.59
N TYR A 46 -14.30 -14.65 -7.21
CA TYR A 46 -13.36 -15.72 -6.84
C TYR A 46 -13.20 -16.75 -7.96
N GLU A 47 -13.77 -16.51 -9.14
CA GLU A 47 -13.89 -17.51 -10.21
C GLU A 47 -12.68 -17.53 -11.16
N GLU A 48 -11.91 -16.44 -11.23
CA GLU A 48 -10.79 -16.28 -12.15
C GLU A 48 -9.46 -16.20 -11.40
N ASP A 49 -8.46 -16.98 -11.83
CA ASP A 49 -7.08 -16.79 -11.40
C ASP A 49 -6.45 -15.69 -12.26
N ILE A 50 -6.51 -14.46 -11.76
CA ILE A 50 -6.06 -13.28 -12.49
C ILE A 50 -4.57 -13.08 -12.26
N ILE A 51 -3.80 -13.11 -13.36
CA ILE A 51 -2.34 -12.99 -13.34
C ILE A 51 -1.95 -11.68 -14.03
N HIS A 52 -2.17 -10.56 -13.34
CA HIS A 52 -1.53 -9.30 -13.65
C HIS A 52 -0.52 -8.99 -12.54
N GLU A 53 0.70 -8.62 -12.93
CA GLU A 53 1.78 -8.32 -12.01
C GLU A 53 2.11 -6.82 -12.08
N ALA A 54 2.46 -6.26 -10.93
CA ALA A 54 3.00 -4.92 -10.80
C ALA A 54 4.27 -4.94 -9.95
N SER A 55 5.08 -3.88 -10.06
CA SER A 55 6.36 -3.73 -9.36
C SER A 55 6.18 -2.86 -8.12
N LEU A 56 6.48 -3.44 -6.95
CA LEU A 56 6.52 -2.74 -5.68
C LEU A 56 7.69 -1.75 -5.64
N PHE A 57 8.79 -2.03 -6.34
CA PHE A 57 9.93 -1.12 -6.40
C PHE A 57 9.59 0.14 -7.20
N ASP A 58 8.93 0.00 -8.35
CA ASP A 58 8.43 1.13 -9.13
C ASP A 58 7.41 1.97 -8.32
N ASP A 59 6.58 1.31 -7.52
CA ASP A 59 5.63 1.97 -6.63
C ASP A 59 6.32 2.77 -5.53
N LEU A 60 7.33 2.19 -4.87
CA LEU A 60 8.13 2.87 -3.85
C LEU A 60 8.83 4.09 -4.43
N ASP A 61 9.46 3.95 -5.60
CA ASP A 61 10.14 5.06 -6.25
C ASP A 61 9.16 6.16 -6.65
N SER A 62 8.00 5.78 -7.20
CA SER A 62 6.92 6.73 -7.53
C SER A 62 6.38 7.49 -6.32
N VAL A 63 6.16 6.81 -5.19
CA VAL A 63 5.66 7.42 -3.95
C VAL A 63 6.72 8.29 -3.29
N LYS A 64 8.00 7.91 -3.34
CA LYS A 64 9.12 8.74 -2.82
C LYS A 64 9.20 10.10 -3.53
N LEU A 65 8.79 10.19 -4.81
CA LEU A 65 8.74 11.46 -5.52
C LEU A 65 7.78 12.47 -4.87
N LEU A 66 6.70 12.02 -4.20
CA LEU A 66 5.78 12.92 -3.49
C LEU A 66 6.47 13.71 -2.37
N LYS A 67 7.56 13.16 -1.79
CA LYS A 67 8.38 13.84 -0.79
C LYS A 67 9.42 14.78 -1.43
N ASN A 68 9.97 14.38 -2.58
CA ASN A 68 11.19 14.98 -3.14
C ASN A 68 10.91 15.98 -4.27
N ASP A 69 9.73 15.94 -4.88
CA ASP A 69 9.32 16.84 -5.97
C ASP A 69 8.04 17.59 -5.58
N SER A 70 8.18 18.88 -5.25
CA SER A 70 7.05 19.74 -4.88
C SER A 70 6.05 19.98 -6.02
N THR A 71 6.40 19.65 -7.26
CA THR A 71 5.52 19.79 -8.43
C THR A 71 4.72 18.52 -8.72
N ARG A 72 5.06 17.39 -8.10
CA ARG A 72 4.36 16.13 -8.27
C ARG A 72 2.97 16.19 -7.64
N ILE A 73 1.94 16.17 -8.49
CA ILE A 73 0.52 16.15 -8.08
C ILE A 73 0.15 14.76 -7.60
N LEU A 74 -0.30 14.60 -6.36
CA LEU A 74 -0.87 13.33 -5.87
C LEU A 74 -2.12 12.92 -6.67
N THR A 75 -2.18 11.65 -7.08
CA THR A 75 -3.29 11.08 -7.87
C THR A 75 -3.85 9.83 -7.21
N TYR A 76 -5.01 9.33 -7.67
CA TYR A 76 -5.58 8.08 -7.15
C TYR A 76 -4.71 6.86 -7.40
N VAL A 77 -3.85 6.86 -8.42
CA VAL A 77 -2.86 5.78 -8.60
C VAL A 77 -1.93 5.69 -7.39
N ASP A 78 -1.58 6.82 -6.77
CA ASP A 78 -0.72 6.81 -5.58
C ASP A 78 -1.42 6.19 -4.36
N PHE A 79 -2.75 6.15 -4.34
CA PHE A 79 -3.49 5.45 -3.30
C PHE A 79 -3.29 3.94 -3.43
N ASP A 80 -3.37 3.42 -4.66
CA ASP A 80 -3.14 2.00 -4.95
C ASP A 80 -1.69 1.58 -4.65
N ARG A 81 -0.73 2.46 -4.95
CA ARG A 81 0.68 2.25 -4.61
C ARG A 81 0.89 2.16 -3.10
N VAL A 82 0.34 3.11 -2.35
CA VAL A 82 0.42 3.10 -0.87
C VAL A 82 -0.29 1.86 -0.30
N ALA A 83 -1.44 1.47 -0.85
CA ALA A 83 -2.13 0.25 -0.43
C ALA A 83 -1.28 -1.00 -0.68
N SER A 84 -0.58 -1.07 -1.81
CA SER A 84 0.32 -2.17 -2.16
C SER A 84 1.54 -2.24 -1.24
N ILE A 85 2.14 -1.09 -0.90
CA ILE A 85 3.20 -0.98 0.10
C ILE A 85 2.72 -1.45 1.48
N LEU A 86 1.54 -1.00 1.94
CA LEU A 86 0.97 -1.42 3.22
C LEU A 86 0.69 -2.93 3.24
N ARG A 87 0.24 -3.50 2.13
CA ARG A 87 0.05 -4.94 1.98
C ARG A 87 1.38 -5.70 2.10
N ALA A 88 2.42 -5.24 1.41
CA ALA A 88 3.75 -5.85 1.47
C ALA A 88 4.32 -5.82 2.91
N ILE A 89 4.17 -4.69 3.60
CA ILE A 89 4.53 -4.56 5.02
C ILE A 89 3.77 -5.58 5.88
N SER A 90 2.46 -5.69 5.69
CA SER A 90 1.61 -6.63 6.42
C SER A 90 2.04 -8.08 6.18
N GLN A 91 2.26 -8.47 4.92
CA GLN A 91 2.68 -9.82 4.56
C GLN A 91 4.05 -10.19 5.14
N LYS A 92 5.00 -9.26 5.13
CA LYS A 92 6.34 -9.50 5.69
C LYS A 92 6.31 -9.72 7.21
N ASN A 93 5.48 -8.96 7.93
CA ASN A 93 5.44 -9.01 9.40
C ASN A 93 4.39 -9.98 9.97
N ASN A 94 3.36 -10.31 9.19
CA ASN A 94 2.28 -11.22 9.57
C ASN A 94 1.72 -11.93 8.33
N PRO A 95 2.44 -12.91 7.76
CA PRO A 95 1.99 -13.63 6.58
C PRO A 95 0.69 -14.37 6.88
N ILE A 96 -0.32 -14.18 6.04
CA ILE A 96 -1.57 -14.94 6.09
C ILE A 96 -1.31 -16.29 5.41
N LEU A 97 -1.56 -17.37 6.15
CA LEU A 97 -1.50 -18.76 5.65
C LEU A 97 -2.65 -19.09 4.71
#